data_AF-A0A2M8NK99-F1
#
_entry.id   AF-A0A2M8NK99-F1
#
_cell.length_a   1.000
_cell.length_b   1.000
_cell.length_c   1.000
_cell.angle_alpha   90.00
_cell.angle_beta   90.00
_cell.angle_gamma   90.00
#
_symmetry.space_group_name_H-M   'P 1'
#
loop_
_entity.id
_entity.type
_entity.pdbx_description
1 polymer ?
#
loop_
_entity_poly.entity_id
_entity_poly.type
_entity_poly.pdbx_seq_one_letter_code
_entity_poly.pdbx_strand_id
1 'polypeptide(L)'
;MKTGEFFSASLRLIAVLLMLAAVPALAQTVNVTDDDVNAVAKRLYCPVCENQPLDTCMTEACQRWREEIRLQLVDGSTPDQ
;
A
#
# COMPACT_ATOMS: atom_id res chain seq x y z
N MET A 1 46.55 22.33 -7.40
CA MET A 1 45.22 22.54 -8.04
C MET A 1 44.76 21.22 -8.64
N LYS A 2 44.10 20.34 -7.87
CA LYS A 2 43.51 19.06 -8.37
C LYS A 2 42.61 18.34 -7.35
N THR A 3 42.63 18.79 -6.09
CA THR A 3 41.86 18.20 -4.97
C THR A 3 40.34 18.43 -5.05
N GLY A 4 39.89 19.53 -5.69
CA GLY A 4 38.46 19.86 -5.81
C GLY A 4 37.68 19.02 -6.84
N GLU A 5 38.34 18.62 -7.93
CA GLU A 5 37.75 17.78 -8.98
C GLU A 5 37.44 16.36 -8.46
N PHE A 6 38.32 15.80 -7.62
CA PHE A 6 38.11 14.49 -7.00
C PHE A 6 36.95 14.49 -6.01
N PHE A 7 36.79 15.56 -5.22
CA PHE A 7 35.69 15.68 -4.27
C PHE A 7 34.34 15.82 -4.98
N SER A 8 34.30 16.60 -6.06
CA SER A 8 33.14 16.74 -6.95
C SER A 8 32.75 15.43 -7.64
N ALA A 9 33.73 14.68 -8.14
CA ALA A 9 33.50 13.37 -8.76
C ALA A 9 32.96 12.33 -7.77
N SER A 10 33.48 12.33 -6.54
CA SER A 10 33.03 11.45 -5.46
C SER A 10 31.59 11.73 -5.07
N LEU A 11 31.23 13.01 -4.93
CA LEU A 11 29.86 13.43 -4.58
C LEU A 11 28.85 13.06 -5.66
N ARG A 12 29.20 13.22 -6.95
CA ARG A 12 28.36 12.81 -8.08
C ARG A 12 28.15 11.30 -8.09
N LEU A 13 29.20 10.51 -7.82
CA LEU A 13 29.10 9.05 -7.76
C LEU A 13 28.16 8.60 -6.64
N ILE A 14 28.25 9.22 -5.46
CA ILE A 14 27.38 8.94 -4.32
C ILE A 14 25.92 9.29 -4.65
N ALA A 15 25.67 10.44 -5.28
CA ALA A 15 24.32 10.85 -5.68
C ALA A 15 23.67 9.87 -6.68
N VAL A 16 24.46 9.36 -7.64
CA VAL A 16 24.01 8.33 -8.58
C VAL A 16 23.74 7.01 -7.86
N LEU A 17 24.59 6.60 -6.93
CA LEU A 17 24.40 5.38 -6.14
C LEU A 17 23.14 5.44 -5.28
N LEU A 18 22.86 6.58 -4.67
CA LEU A 18 21.64 6.83 -3.89
C LEU A 18 20.38 6.76 -4.76
N MET A 19 20.41 7.34 -5.96
CA MET A 19 19.31 7.25 -6.94
C MET A 19 19.05 5.80 -7.38
N LEU A 20 20.11 5.03 -7.66
CA LEU A 20 19.99 3.62 -8.04
C LEU A 20 19.43 2.74 -6.91
N ALA A 21 19.76 3.06 -5.66
CA ALA A 21 19.28 2.33 -4.49
C ALA A 21 17.78 2.51 -4.20
N ALA A 22 17.14 3.56 -4.74
CA ALA A 22 15.71 3.83 -4.53
C ALA A 22 14.77 3.02 -5.44
N VAL A 23 15.28 2.46 -6.55
CA VAL A 23 14.51 1.70 -7.54
C VAL A 23 13.80 0.45 -6.98
N PRO A 24 14.41 -0.42 -6.15
CA PRO A 24 13.76 -1.66 -5.70
C PRO A 24 12.52 -1.46 -4.82
N ALA A 25 12.39 -0.30 -4.14
CA ALA A 25 11.21 0.00 -3.33
C ALA A 25 9.92 0.16 -4.15
N LEU A 26 10.04 0.54 -5.43
CA LEU A 26 8.89 0.76 -6.32
C LEU A 26 8.35 -0.52 -6.97
N ALA A 27 9.06 -1.64 -6.84
CA ALA A 27 8.71 -2.90 -7.51
C ALA A 27 7.90 -3.87 -6.64
N GLN A 28 7.51 -3.47 -5.42
CA GLN A 28 6.69 -4.30 -4.54
C GLN A 28 5.24 -4.29 -5.03
N THR A 29 4.83 -5.33 -5.76
CA THR A 29 3.43 -5.56 -6.06
C THR A 29 2.71 -6.08 -4.80
N VAL A 30 1.82 -5.28 -4.23
CA VAL A 30 0.97 -5.72 -3.11
C VAL A 30 -0.08 -6.68 -3.65
N ASN A 31 0.03 -7.96 -3.29
CA ASN A 31 -0.95 -8.98 -3.66
C ASN A 31 -2.03 -9.04 -2.57
N VAL A 32 -3.12 -8.30 -2.75
CA VAL A 32 -4.25 -8.27 -1.80
C VAL A 32 -5.21 -9.43 -2.10
N THR A 33 -5.37 -10.33 -1.14
CA THR A 33 -6.29 -11.47 -1.23
C THR A 33 -7.68 -11.14 -0.67
N ASP A 34 -8.67 -11.99 -0.94
CA ASP A 34 -9.98 -11.87 -0.29
C ASP A 34 -9.91 -12.04 1.23
N ASP A 35 -8.98 -12.87 1.73
CA ASP A 35 -8.79 -13.07 3.16
C ASP A 35 -8.27 -11.79 3.85
N ASP A 36 -7.39 -11.03 3.18
CA ASP A 36 -6.91 -9.74 3.67
C ASP A 36 -8.05 -8.72 3.79
N VAL A 37 -8.90 -8.65 2.76
CA VAL A 37 -10.09 -7.80 2.76
C VAL A 37 -11.06 -8.22 3.85
N ASN A 38 -11.32 -9.53 4.00
CA ASN A 38 -12.24 -10.07 5.00
C ASN A 38 -11.72 -9.88 6.44
N ALA A 39 -10.41 -9.86 6.65
CA ALA A 39 -9.81 -9.56 7.95
C ALA A 39 -10.12 -8.13 8.43
N VAL A 40 -10.23 -7.17 7.51
CA VAL A 40 -10.70 -5.80 7.79
C VAL A 40 -12.23 -5.77 7.89
N ALA A 41 -12.92 -6.31 6.89
CA ALA A 41 -14.38 -6.23 6.77
C ALA A 41 -15.13 -6.83 7.97
N LYS A 42 -14.63 -7.90 8.58
CA LYS A 42 -15.24 -8.51 9.79
C LYS A 42 -15.22 -7.61 11.03
N ARG A 43 -14.40 -6.56 11.04
CA ARG A 43 -14.29 -5.57 12.13
C ARG A 43 -15.20 -4.36 11.90
N LEU A 44 -15.84 -4.28 10.73
CA LEU A 44 -16.73 -3.21 10.32
C LEU A 44 -18.16 -3.72 10.18
N TYR A 45 -19.13 -2.86 10.48
CA TYR A 45 -20.55 -3.16 10.28
C TYR A 45 -21.07 -2.49 9.01
N CYS A 46 -21.96 -3.19 8.32
CA CYS A 46 -22.64 -2.64 7.15
C CYS A 46 -23.60 -1.50 7.58
N PRO A 47 -23.49 -0.28 7.00
CA PRO A 47 -24.35 0.85 7.39
C PRO A 47 -25.78 0.73 6.85
N VAL A 48 -26.05 -0.20 5.93
CA VAL A 48 -27.39 -0.41 5.33
C VAL A 48 -28.11 -1.63 5.88
N CYS A 49 -27.40 -2.57 6.50
CA CYS A 49 -27.97 -3.78 7.08
C CYS A 49 -28.02 -3.68 8.61
N GLU A 50 -29.00 -4.35 9.23
CA GLU A 50 -29.10 -4.36 10.68
C GLU A 50 -28.10 -5.34 11.31
N ASN A 51 -27.14 -4.82 12.07
CA ASN A 51 -26.20 -5.58 12.91
C ASN A 51 -25.43 -6.72 12.20
N GLN A 52 -25.07 -6.54 10.93
CA GLN A 52 -24.32 -7.54 10.17
C GLN A 52 -22.90 -7.07 9.82
N PRO A 53 -21.87 -7.90 10.08
CA PRO A 53 -20.50 -7.67 9.64
C PRO A 53 -20.38 -7.55 8.12
N LEU A 54 -19.43 -6.75 7.65
CA LEU A 54 -19.30 -6.42 6.23
C LEU A 54 -18.77 -7.59 5.38
N ASP A 55 -18.07 -8.55 5.98
CA ASP A 55 -17.56 -9.78 5.34
C ASP A 55 -18.68 -10.79 5.02
N THR A 56 -19.70 -10.87 5.87
CA THR A 56 -20.82 -11.82 5.70
C THR A 56 -21.97 -11.28 4.84
N CYS A 57 -21.97 -9.98 4.57
CA CYS A 57 -23.01 -9.32 3.81
C CYS A 57 -22.89 -9.53 2.29
N MET A 58 -23.96 -10.04 1.67
CA MET A 58 -24.00 -10.39 0.24
C MET A 58 -24.62 -9.32 -0.67
N THR A 59 -25.06 -8.19 -0.12
CA THR A 59 -25.66 -7.10 -0.92
C THR A 59 -24.60 -6.41 -1.78
N GLU A 60 -25.05 -5.77 -2.87
CA GLU A 60 -24.16 -5.00 -3.75
C GLU A 60 -23.42 -3.89 -2.97
N ALA A 61 -24.11 -3.21 -2.06
CA ALA A 61 -23.48 -2.17 -1.22
C ALA A 61 -22.30 -2.71 -0.42
N CYS A 62 -22.43 -3.88 0.21
CA CYS A 62 -21.34 -4.50 0.97
C CYS A 62 -20.17 -4.93 0.07
N GLN A 63 -20.46 -5.42 -1.13
CA GLN A 63 -19.43 -5.76 -2.11
C GLN A 63 -18.63 -4.51 -2.53
N ARG A 64 -19.32 -3.38 -2.77
CA ARG A 64 -18.67 -2.10 -3.07
C ARG A 64 -17.73 -1.68 -1.94
N TRP A 65 -18.18 -1.77 -0.69
CA TRP A 65 -17.32 -1.44 0.46
C TRP A 65 -16.11 -2.37 0.58
N ARG A 66 -16.25 -3.67 0.33
CA ARG A 66 -15.09 -4.60 0.31
C ARG A 66 -14.11 -4.27 -0.81
N GLU A 67 -14.59 -3.78 -1.94
CA GLU A 67 -13.72 -3.31 -3.01
C GLU A 67 -12.97 -2.03 -2.63
N GLU A 68 -13.61 -1.08 -1.95
CA GLU A 68 -12.91 0.10 -1.43
C GLU A 68 -11.82 -0.28 -0.41
N ILE A 69 -12.08 -1.26 0.46
CA ILE A 69 -11.06 -1.82 1.37
C ILE A 69 -9.90 -2.41 0.56
N ARG A 70 -10.18 -3.20 -0.49
CA ARG A 70 -9.14 -3.75 -1.36
C ARG A 70 -8.28 -2.64 -1.97
N LEU A 71 -8.89 -1.58 -2.50
CA LEU A 71 -8.17 -0.47 -3.11
C LEU A 71 -7.25 0.23 -2.09
N GLN A 72 -7.73 0.43 -0.86
CA GLN A 72 -6.91 1.02 0.20
C GLN A 72 -5.73 0.13 0.59
N LEU A 73 -5.93 -1.18 0.67
CA LEU A 73 -4.85 -2.14 0.95
C LEU A 73 -3.82 -2.19 -0.19
N VAL A 74 -4.28 -2.11 -1.45
CA VAL A 74 -3.39 -2.01 -2.63
C VAL A 74 -2.55 -0.72 -2.58
N ASP A 75 -3.13 0.38 -2.09
CA ASP A 75 -2.42 1.66 -1.91
C ASP A 75 -1.50 1.68 -0.67
N GLY A 76 -1.43 0.58 0.08
CA GLY A 76 -0.53 0.42 1.22
C GLY A 76 -1.12 0.83 2.57
N SER A 77 -2.44 0.98 2.67
CA SER A 77 -3.12 1.21 3.96
C SER A 77 -3.00 -0.01 4.87
N THR A 78 -2.94 0.25 6.17
CA THR A 78 -2.97 -0.80 7.19
C THR A 78 -4.40 -1.06 7.66
N PRO A 79 -4.70 -2.25 8.23
CA PRO A 79 -6.06 -2.59 8.67
C PRO A 79 -6.69 -1.61 9.66
N ASP A 80 -5.92 -0.83 10.41
CA ASP A 80 -6.42 0.04 11.49
C ASP A 80 -6.62 1.51 11.06
N GLN A 81 -6.36 1.82 9.78
CA GLN A 81 -6.61 3.13 9.17
C GLN A 81 -8.01 3.18 8.55
#